data_AF-A0A972X2G7-F1
#
_entry.id   AF-A0A972X2G7-F1
#
_cell.length_a   1.000
_cell.length_b   1.000
_cell.length_c   1.000
_cell.angle_alpha   90.00
_cell.angle_beta   90.00
_cell.angle_gamma   90.00
#
_symmetry.space_group_name_H-M   'P 1'
#
loop_
_entity.id
_entity.type
_entity.pdbx_description
1 polymer ?
#
loop_
_entity_poly.entity_id
_entity_poly.type
_entity_poly.pdbx_seq_one_letter_code
_entity_poly.pdbx_strand_id
1 'polypeptide(L)'
;MQTMSKTALPKTPSSVRRQAAGIAKAPRCSRRRLIDPTTCERDYSSEELEFMQAIEQYKCRSGRMFPTQSEVLEVVRSLGYVRGGTA
;
A
#
# COMPACT_ATOMS: atom_id res chain seq x y z
N MET A 1 51.86 8.28 -58.41
CA MET A 1 51.70 9.45 -57.51
C MET A 1 50.84 9.04 -56.33
N GLN A 2 51.26 9.44 -55.14
CA GLN A 2 50.81 8.98 -53.83
C GLN A 2 50.05 10.13 -53.14
N THR A 3 48.83 9.90 -52.64
CA THR A 3 48.02 10.82 -51.80
C THR A 3 46.74 10.07 -51.37
N MET A 4 46.16 10.07 -50.16
CA MET A 4 46.46 10.47 -48.77
C MET A 4 45.59 9.51 -47.90
N SER A 5 46.13 8.84 -46.87
CA SER A 5 45.98 9.17 -45.43
C SER A 5 44.57 9.40 -44.86
N LYS A 6 44.14 8.41 -44.04
CA LYS A 6 43.66 8.50 -42.65
C LYS A 6 42.26 9.10 -42.34
N THR A 7 41.32 8.23 -41.95
CA THR A 7 40.15 8.58 -41.10
C THR A 7 39.88 7.51 -40.04
N ALA A 8 39.49 7.98 -38.85
CA ALA A 8 39.58 7.36 -37.54
C ALA A 8 38.52 6.30 -37.19
N LEU A 9 38.88 5.43 -36.24
CA LEU A 9 38.08 4.39 -35.59
C LEU A 9 37.14 4.99 -34.50
N PRO A 10 35.83 4.67 -34.46
CA PRO A 10 35.00 4.98 -33.29
C PRO A 10 35.17 3.94 -32.18
N LYS A 11 35.27 4.46 -30.96
CA LYS A 11 35.67 3.80 -29.72
C LYS A 11 34.53 2.99 -29.09
N THR A 12 34.81 1.77 -28.64
CA THR A 12 34.00 1.07 -27.62
C THR A 12 34.28 1.65 -26.24
N PRO A 13 33.26 1.70 -25.37
CA PRO A 13 33.47 1.13 -24.06
C PRO A 13 32.46 0.01 -23.74
N SER A 14 33.04 -1.10 -23.33
CA SER A 14 32.49 -2.22 -22.58
C SER A 14 31.67 -1.80 -21.36
N SER A 15 30.53 -2.45 -21.11
CA SER A 15 30.03 -2.64 -19.73
C SER A 15 29.15 -3.88 -19.57
N VAL A 16 29.81 -4.97 -19.20
CA VAL A 16 29.46 -5.96 -18.17
C VAL A 16 27.96 -6.25 -17.92
N ARG A 17 27.52 -7.40 -18.42
CA ARG A 17 26.34 -8.15 -17.95
C ARG A 17 26.57 -8.59 -16.49
N ARG A 18 25.96 -7.91 -15.52
CA ARG A 18 25.89 -8.40 -14.12
C ARG A 18 24.87 -9.52 -14.01
N GLN A 19 25.35 -10.76 -13.97
CA GLN A 19 24.61 -11.87 -13.39
C GLN A 19 24.80 -11.79 -11.86
N ALA A 20 23.70 -11.68 -11.12
CA ALA A 20 23.66 -11.87 -9.66
C ALA A 20 22.37 -12.66 -9.38
N ALA A 21 22.49 -13.97 -9.17
CA ALA A 21 22.61 -14.63 -7.87
C ALA A 21 21.22 -14.86 -7.23
N GLY A 22 20.88 -16.13 -7.05
CA GLY A 22 19.59 -16.59 -6.58
C GLY A 22 19.21 -16.05 -5.20
N ILE A 23 17.98 -15.58 -5.11
CA ILE A 23 17.32 -15.28 -3.84
C ILE A 23 16.16 -16.26 -3.74
N ALA A 24 16.27 -17.21 -2.81
CA ALA A 24 15.21 -18.14 -2.50
C ALA A 24 13.91 -17.37 -2.22
N LYS A 25 12.85 -17.62 -2.99
CA LYS A 25 11.52 -17.06 -2.72
C LYS A 25 11.02 -17.68 -1.42
N ALA A 26 11.04 -16.91 -0.34
CA ALA A 26 10.22 -17.20 0.83
C ALA A 26 8.77 -17.49 0.38
N PRO A 27 8.06 -18.46 0.99
CA PRO A 27 6.69 -18.76 0.64
C PRO A 27 5.87 -17.49 0.85
N ARG A 28 5.35 -16.94 -0.25
CA ARG A 28 4.50 -15.77 -0.22
C ARG A 28 3.31 -16.12 0.66
N CYS A 29 3.25 -15.53 1.85
CA CYS A 29 2.03 -15.49 2.66
C CYS A 29 0.88 -15.24 1.70
N SER A 30 -0.03 -16.21 1.61
CA SER A 30 -1.14 -16.26 0.66
C SER A 30 -1.74 -14.86 0.59
N ARG A 31 -1.48 -14.19 -0.54
CA ARG A 31 -1.75 -12.77 -0.73
C ARG A 31 -3.20 -12.57 -0.30
N ARG A 32 -3.39 -11.87 0.82
CA ARG A 32 -4.68 -11.52 1.44
C ARG A 32 -5.67 -11.32 0.29
N ARG A 33 -6.75 -12.11 0.28
CA ARG A 33 -7.70 -12.24 -0.85
C ARG A 33 -7.87 -10.89 -1.54
N LEU A 34 -7.87 -10.92 -2.87
CA LEU A 34 -8.09 -9.77 -3.75
C LEU A 34 -9.47 -9.17 -3.45
N ILE A 35 -9.53 -8.38 -2.39
CA ILE A 35 -10.65 -7.52 -2.05
C ILE A 35 -10.23 -6.19 -2.64
N ASP A 36 -11.07 -5.65 -3.52
CA ASP A 36 -10.81 -4.34 -4.06
C ASP A 36 -10.75 -3.35 -2.88
N PRO A 37 -9.68 -2.55 -2.74
CA PRO A 37 -9.53 -1.65 -1.60
C PRO A 37 -10.59 -0.54 -1.57
N THR A 38 -11.37 -0.39 -2.65
CA THR A 38 -12.45 0.59 -2.77
C THR A 38 -13.82 -0.08 -2.70
N THR A 39 -13.95 -1.33 -3.11
CA THR A 39 -15.14 -2.13 -2.82
C THR A 39 -14.95 -2.81 -1.47
N CYS A 40 -15.57 -2.18 -0.49
CA CYS A 40 -15.92 -2.76 0.79
C CYS A 40 -16.91 -3.95 0.58
N GLU A 41 -16.67 -4.86 -0.38
CA GLU A 41 -17.50 -6.05 -0.66
C GLU A 41 -17.16 -7.15 0.33
N ARG A 42 -17.39 -6.83 1.59
CA ARG A 42 -17.46 -7.78 2.69
C ARG A 42 -18.90 -7.77 3.17
N ASP A 43 -19.44 -8.94 3.51
CA ASP A 43 -20.71 -9.02 4.23
C ASP A 43 -20.49 -8.39 5.61
N TYR A 44 -20.73 -7.08 5.71
CA TYR A 44 -20.59 -6.35 6.97
C TYR A 44 -21.71 -6.73 7.91
N SER A 45 -21.35 -6.97 9.16
CA SER A 45 -22.35 -7.05 10.23
C SER A 45 -23.00 -5.69 10.44
N SER A 46 -24.15 -5.67 11.12
CA SER A 46 -24.81 -4.42 11.51
C SER A 46 -23.90 -3.49 12.32
N GLU A 47 -23.04 -4.06 13.15
CA GLU A 47 -22.06 -3.35 13.97
C GLU A 47 -21.00 -2.63 13.11
N GLU A 48 -20.51 -3.31 12.07
CA GLU A 48 -19.53 -2.73 11.14
C GLU A 48 -20.16 -1.59 10.31
N LEU A 49 -21.42 -1.75 9.86
CA LEU A 49 -22.15 -0.70 9.15
C LEU A 49 -22.39 0.54 10.02
N GLU A 50 -22.78 0.35 11.28
CA GLU A 50 -22.98 1.44 12.24
C GLU A 50 -21.66 2.21 12.47
N PHE A 51 -20.55 1.48 12.61
CA PHE A 51 -19.23 2.09 12.71
C PHE A 51 -18.85 2.91 11.46
N MET A 52 -19.10 2.38 10.25
CA MET A 52 -18.85 3.11 9.00
C MET A 52 -19.66 4.42 8.92
N GLN A 53 -20.94 4.38 9.30
CA GLN A 53 -21.80 5.57 9.34
C GLN A 53 -21.33 6.59 10.39
N ALA A 54 -20.90 6.14 11.57
CA ALA A 54 -20.41 7.02 12.62
C ALA A 54 -19.09 7.71 12.20
N ILE A 55 -18.20 6.99 11.53
CA ILE A 55 -16.97 7.55 10.94
C ILE A 55 -17.30 8.56 9.84
N GLU A 56 -18.33 8.29 9.03
CA GLU A 56 -18.78 9.24 8.01
C GLU A 56 -19.29 10.55 8.60
N GLN A 57 -20.10 10.47 9.65
CA GLN A 57 -20.53 11.64 10.40
C GLN A 57 -19.35 12.38 11.03
N TYR A 58 -18.35 11.66 11.55
CA TYR A 58 -17.14 12.27 12.08
C TYR A 58 -16.35 13.03 11.02
N LYS A 59 -16.17 12.46 9.82
CA LYS A 59 -15.50 13.14 8.68
C LYS A 59 -16.22 14.44 8.32
N CYS A 60 -17.55 14.43 8.26
CA CYS A 60 -18.35 15.62 7.97
C CYS A 60 -18.21 16.71 9.04
N ARG A 61 -18.14 16.34 10.32
CA ARG A 61 -18.00 17.29 11.44
C ARG A 61 -16.59 17.84 11.59
N SER A 62 -15.57 17.00 11.41
CA SER A 62 -14.16 17.37 11.60
C SER A 62 -13.54 18.07 10.39
N GLY A 63 -14.17 17.97 9.21
CA GLY A 63 -13.66 18.56 7.97
C GLY A 63 -12.38 17.91 7.44
N ARG A 64 -11.99 16.75 7.98
CA ARG A 64 -10.81 15.99 7.57
C ARG A 64 -11.21 14.77 6.78
N MET A 65 -10.51 14.52 5.67
CA MET A 65 -10.73 13.31 4.85
C MET A 65 -10.27 12.04 5.57
N PHE A 66 -9.29 12.16 6.48
CA PHE A 66 -8.71 11.05 7.22
C PHE A 66 -8.75 11.34 8.72
N PRO A 67 -9.59 10.62 9.50
CA PRO A 67 -9.52 10.69 10.94
C PRO A 67 -8.22 10.07 11.44
N THR A 68 -7.67 10.62 12.52
CA THR A 68 -6.52 10.03 13.22
C THR A 68 -6.93 8.78 13.99
N GLN A 69 -5.98 7.93 14.36
CA GLN A 69 -6.29 6.71 15.13
C GLN A 69 -6.91 7.02 16.50
N SER A 70 -6.53 8.14 17.11
CA SER A 70 -7.14 8.61 18.36
C SER A 70 -8.60 9.00 18.16
N GLU A 71 -8.92 9.67 17.06
CA GLU A 71 -10.29 10.08 16.70
C GLU A 71 -11.17 8.87 16.39
N VAL A 72 -10.62 7.88 15.69
CA VAL A 72 -11.31 6.60 15.44
C VAL A 72 -11.69 5.92 16.77
N LEU A 73 -10.77 5.89 17.75
CA LEU A 73 -11.07 5.33 19.08
C LEU A 73 -12.17 6.10 19.82
N GLU A 74 -12.24 7.42 19.64
CA GLU A 74 -13.30 8.25 20.22
C GLU A 74 -14.68 7.92 19.62
N VAL A 75 -14.74 7.73 18.29
CA VAL A 75 -15.97 7.31 17.61
C VAL A 75 -16.44 5.93 18.08
N VAL A 76 -15.51 4.97 18.19
CA VAL A 76 -15.81 3.62 18.70
C VAL A 76 -16.36 3.68 20.14
N ARG A 77 -15.77 4.51 21.01
CA ARG A 77 -16.27 4.71 22.38
C ARG A 77 -17.64 5.38 22.41
N SER A 78 -17.90 6.31 21.50
CA SER A 78 -19.19 7.01 21.38
C SER A 78 -20.33 6.06 20.99
N LEU A 79 -20.01 4.99 20.26
CA LEU A 79 -20.94 3.91 19.93
C LEU A 79 -21.13 2.90 21.07
N GLY A 80 -20.44 3.07 22.21
CA GLY A 80 -20.58 2.18 23.37
C GLY A 80 -19.75 0.90 23.31
N TYR A 81 -18.85 0.75 22.32
CA TYR A 81 -17.92 -0.37 22.31
C TYR A 81 -16.92 -0.22 23.45
N VAL A 82 -16.87 -1.25 24.30
CA VAL A 82 -15.95 -1.35 25.43
C VAL A 82 -14.95 -2.46 25.17
N ARG A 83 -13.71 -2.27 25.63
CA ARG A 83 -12.75 -3.37 25.65
C ARG A 83 -13.26 -4.41 26.64
N GLY A 84 -13.65 -5.59 26.15
CA GLY A 84 -13.90 -6.75 26.99
C GLY A 84 -12.63 -7.08 27.77
N GLY A 85 -12.60 -6.71 29.04
CA GLY A 85 -11.42 -6.86 29.88
C GLY A 85 -11.10 -8.33 30.08
N THR A 86 -10.03 -8.81 29.43
CA THR A 86 -9.28 -9.96 29.93
C THR A 86 -8.31 -9.41 30.98
N ALA A 87 -8.67 -9.60 32.25
CA ALA A 87 -7.72 -9.55 33.36
C ALA A 87 -7.02 -10.92 33.47
#